data_AF-A0A1J0VP02-F1
#
_entry.id   AF-A0A1J0VP02-F1
#
_cell.length_a   1.000
_cell.length_b   1.000
_cell.length_c   1.000
_cell.angle_alpha   90.00
_cell.angle_beta   90.00
_cell.angle_gamma   90.00
#
_symmetry.space_group_name_H-M   'P 1'
#
loop_
_entity.id
_entity.type
_entity.pdbx_description
1 polymer ?
#
loop_
_entity_poly.entity_id
_entity_poly.type
_entity_poly.pdbx_seq_one_letter_code
_entity_poly.pdbx_strand_id
1 'polypeptide(L)'
;MANRFDSPAGWTPPGSQFQSSSTASRTLIGAFLALVVTPIGMALAAHGALDTSRWVILGDAADRFGSSLQIIGGALLLLLVSALAGYTPVATILAGLVWGVLPGLIYFVSPESIWRLVGDLPLMTDELHVALNAWITSGFTFVAGLLLVGAGVAGTLRRR
;
A
#
# COMPACT_ATOMS: atom_id res chain seq x y z
N MET A 1 -35.61 3.76 32.49
CA MET A 1 -35.68 2.64 31.53
C MET A 1 -35.91 3.25 30.16
N ALA A 2 -34.94 3.16 29.25
CA ALA A 2 -35.09 3.70 27.90
C ALA A 2 -35.95 2.73 27.08
N ASN A 3 -37.11 3.19 26.60
CA ASN A 3 -37.99 2.43 25.72
C ASN A 3 -37.24 2.12 24.41
N ARG A 4 -36.73 0.90 24.28
CA ARG A 4 -36.15 0.40 23.05
C ARG A 4 -37.33 0.10 22.12
N PHE A 5 -37.49 0.91 21.07
CA PHE A 5 -38.49 0.67 20.03
C PHE A 5 -38.06 -0.57 19.24
N ASP A 6 -38.71 -1.71 19.51
CA ASP A 6 -38.55 -2.90 18.69
C ASP A 6 -39.31 -2.67 17.38
N SER A 7 -38.55 -2.64 16.28
CA SER A 7 -39.11 -2.44 14.94
C SER A 7 -39.89 -3.69 14.51
N PRO A 8 -41.05 -3.57 13.84
CA PRO A 8 -41.83 -4.72 13.37
C PRO A 8 -41.02 -5.63 12.45
N ALA A 9 -41.30 -6.94 12.49
CA ALA A 9 -40.64 -7.91 11.60
C ALA A 9 -40.86 -7.54 10.12
N GLY A 10 -39.77 -7.30 9.39
CA GLY A 10 -39.79 -6.87 7.98
C GLY A 10 -39.78 -5.36 7.76
N TRP A 11 -39.75 -4.55 8.82
CA TRP A 11 -39.61 -3.10 8.70
C TRP A 11 -38.14 -2.70 8.49
N THR A 12 -37.81 -2.26 7.27
CA THR A 12 -36.56 -1.53 7.00
C THR A 12 -36.83 -0.03 7.04
N PRO A 13 -36.06 0.77 7.80
CA PRO A 13 -36.23 2.22 7.82
C PRO A 13 -36.17 2.80 6.39
N PRO A 14 -37.12 3.68 6.00
CA PRO A 14 -37.02 4.41 4.73
C PRO A 14 -35.71 5.22 4.75
N GLY A 15 -34.81 4.94 3.79
CA GLY A 15 -33.46 5.51 3.74
C GLY A 15 -32.31 4.52 3.91
N SER A 16 -32.56 3.34 4.49
CA SER A 16 -31.56 2.27 4.67
C SER A 16 -30.93 1.81 3.33
N GLN A 17 -31.71 1.86 2.25
CA GLN A 17 -31.27 1.51 0.89
C GLN A 17 -30.18 2.47 0.37
N PHE A 18 -30.24 3.76 0.71
CA PHE A 18 -29.29 4.78 0.26
C PHE A 18 -28.03 4.87 1.13
N GLN A 19 -28.07 4.36 2.37
CA GLN A 19 -26.89 4.29 3.23
C GLN A 19 -25.85 3.28 2.70
N SER A 20 -26.32 2.19 2.06
CA SER A 20 -25.44 1.13 1.53
C SER A 20 -24.59 1.60 0.34
N SER A 21 -25.18 2.34 -0.61
CA SER A 21 -24.52 2.77 -1.86
C SER A 21 -23.45 3.85 -1.63
N SER A 22 -23.69 4.76 -0.69
CA SER A 22 -22.71 5.78 -0.28
C SER A 22 -21.49 5.15 0.42
N THR A 23 -21.71 4.11 1.23
CA THR A 23 -20.62 3.40 1.93
C THR A 23 -19.82 2.52 0.98
N ALA A 24 -20.48 1.87 0.02
CA ALA A 24 -19.83 1.04 -0.99
C ALA A 24 -18.98 1.87 -1.97
N SER A 25 -19.50 2.98 -2.50
CA SER A 25 -18.75 3.84 -3.44
C SER A 25 -17.51 4.45 -2.81
N ARG A 26 -17.59 4.93 -1.56
CA ARG A 26 -16.43 5.42 -0.80
C ARG A 26 -15.38 4.34 -0.56
N THR A 27 -15.81 3.11 -0.31
CA THR A 27 -14.91 1.97 -0.11
C THR A 27 -14.21 1.59 -1.41
N LEU A 28 -14.93 1.58 -2.54
CA LEU A 28 -14.36 1.30 -3.86
C LEU A 28 -13.34 2.36 -4.28
N ILE A 29 -13.64 3.64 -4.06
CA ILE A 29 -12.71 4.75 -4.34
C ILE A 29 -11.48 4.63 -3.44
N GLY A 30 -11.66 4.36 -2.14
CA GLY A 30 -10.54 4.14 -1.22
C GLY A 30 -9.69 2.91 -1.60
N ALA A 31 -10.31 1.83 -2.08
CA ALA A 31 -9.63 0.65 -2.59
C ALA A 31 -8.80 0.96 -3.84
N PHE A 32 -9.39 1.65 -4.80
CA PHE A 32 -8.69 2.07 -6.01
C PHE A 32 -7.52 2.99 -5.70
N LEU A 33 -7.73 4.02 -4.85
CA LEU A 33 -6.67 4.93 -4.43
C LEU A 33 -5.55 4.20 -3.70
N ALA A 34 -5.87 3.32 -2.74
CA ALA A 34 -4.85 2.57 -2.02
C ALA A 34 -4.05 1.65 -2.96
N LEU A 35 -4.73 0.98 -3.90
CA LEU A 35 -4.09 0.10 -4.88
C LEU A 35 -3.19 0.84 -5.88
N VAL A 36 -3.52 2.08 -6.25
CA VAL A 36 -2.70 2.87 -7.18
C VAL A 36 -1.57 3.60 -6.46
N VAL A 37 -1.83 4.14 -5.27
CA VAL A 37 -0.83 4.94 -4.53
C VAL A 37 0.26 4.06 -3.92
N THR A 38 -0.06 2.84 -3.48
CA THR A 38 0.93 1.92 -2.88
C THR A 38 2.13 1.62 -3.78
N PRO A 39 1.96 1.17 -5.04
CA PRO A 39 3.10 0.89 -5.91
C PRO A 39 3.89 2.16 -6.24
N ILE A 40 3.26 3.33 -6.30
CA ILE A 40 3.96 4.62 -6.49
C ILE A 40 4.82 4.95 -5.27
N GLY A 41 4.27 4.80 -4.06
CA GLY A 41 5.01 5.00 -2.81
C GLY A 41 6.19 4.03 -2.69
N MET A 42 5.98 2.77 -3.08
CA MET A 42 7.05 1.77 -3.11
C MET A 42 8.13 2.09 -4.15
N ALA A 43 7.74 2.45 -5.37
CA ALA A 43 8.67 2.81 -6.44
C ALA A 43 9.56 4.00 -6.06
N LEU A 44 8.98 5.07 -5.51
CA LEU A 44 9.73 6.25 -5.07
C LEU A 44 10.69 5.93 -3.93
N ALA A 45 10.24 5.20 -2.91
CA ALA A 45 11.09 4.85 -1.78
C ALA A 45 12.20 3.86 -2.17
N ALA A 46 11.92 2.90 -3.06
CA ALA A 46 12.93 1.99 -3.61
C ALA A 46 13.98 2.74 -4.44
N HIS A 47 13.55 3.63 -5.33
CA HIS A 47 14.45 4.39 -6.20
C HIS A 47 15.36 5.31 -5.38
N GLY A 48 14.80 6.03 -4.40
CA GLY A 48 15.58 6.86 -3.51
C GLY A 48 16.60 6.05 -2.70
N ALA A 49 16.21 4.87 -2.18
CA ALA A 49 17.10 3.99 -1.42
C ALA A 49 18.25 3.42 -2.28
N LEU A 50 17.99 3.08 -3.55
CA LEU A 50 19.04 2.66 -4.48
C LEU A 50 20.08 3.76 -4.66
N ASP A 51 19.63 5.01 -4.81
CA ASP A 51 20.54 6.13 -5.03
C ASP A 51 21.35 6.48 -3.77
N THR A 52 20.80 6.23 -2.57
CA THR A 52 21.55 6.32 -1.31
C THR A 52 22.76 5.37 -1.26
N SER A 53 22.66 4.18 -1.87
CA SER A 53 23.80 3.25 -1.92
C SER A 53 24.98 3.81 -2.74
N ARG A 54 24.70 4.73 -3.68
CA ARG A 54 25.72 5.38 -4.51
C ARG A 54 26.47 6.51 -3.78
N TRP A 55 25.97 6.99 -2.64
CA TRP A 55 26.61 8.07 -1.88
C TRP A 55 28.00 7.69 -1.37
N VAL A 56 28.20 6.42 -1.02
CA VAL A 56 29.50 5.91 -0.55
C VAL A 56 30.54 5.94 -1.68
N ILE A 57 30.10 5.78 -2.93
CA ILE A 57 30.98 5.67 -4.10
C ILE A 57 31.23 7.06 -4.72
N LEU A 58 30.19 7.87 -4.91
CA LEU A 58 30.27 9.17 -5.59
C LEU A 58 30.50 10.36 -4.64
N GLY A 59 30.42 10.15 -3.32
CA GLY A 59 30.67 11.21 -2.35
C GLY A 59 29.77 12.43 -2.58
N ASP A 60 30.37 13.59 -2.82
CA ASP A 60 29.65 14.87 -2.99
C ASP A 60 29.10 15.07 -4.40
N ALA A 61 29.45 14.21 -5.36
CA ALA A 61 28.87 14.22 -6.71
C ALA A 61 27.52 13.49 -6.78
N ALA A 62 27.09 12.83 -5.69
CA ALA A 62 25.81 12.14 -5.62
C ALA A 62 24.63 13.10 -5.34
N ASP A 63 23.47 12.87 -5.96
CA ASP A 63 22.25 13.63 -5.69
C ASP A 63 21.59 13.22 -4.37
N ARG A 64 22.20 13.64 -3.26
CA ARG A 64 21.71 13.29 -1.91
C ARG A 64 20.34 13.89 -1.61
N PHE A 65 20.07 15.08 -2.16
CA PHE A 65 18.83 15.78 -1.90
C PHE A 65 17.66 15.15 -2.65
N GLY A 66 17.84 14.85 -3.94
CA GLY A 66 16.83 14.14 -4.74
C GLY A 66 16.50 12.77 -4.17
N SER A 67 17.51 11.97 -3.81
CA SER A 67 17.36 10.67 -3.15
C SER A 67 16.56 10.78 -1.84
N SER A 68 16.90 11.75 -0.98
CA SER A 68 16.19 11.98 0.29
C SER A 68 14.72 12.36 0.06
N LEU A 69 14.44 13.23 -0.91
CA LEU A 69 13.08 13.62 -1.25
C LEU A 69 12.24 12.45 -1.77
N GLN A 70 12.82 11.56 -2.56
CA GLN A 70 12.13 10.36 -3.06
C GLN A 70 11.79 9.39 -1.92
N ILE A 71 12.72 9.17 -0.98
CA ILE A 71 12.46 8.33 0.21
C ILE A 71 11.35 8.94 1.06
N ILE A 72 11.45 10.23 1.38
CA ILE A 72 10.45 10.92 2.20
C ILE A 72 9.09 10.93 1.48
N GLY A 73 9.07 11.23 0.18
CA GLY A 73 7.85 11.22 -0.63
C GLY A 73 7.20 9.84 -0.66
N GLY A 74 7.96 8.77 -0.92
CA GLY A 74 7.47 7.40 -0.89
C GLY A 74 6.94 6.99 0.49
N ALA A 75 7.66 7.34 1.56
CA ALA A 75 7.24 7.08 2.94
C ALA A 75 5.93 7.81 3.29
N LEU A 76 5.78 9.08 2.88
CA LEU A 76 4.55 9.86 3.10
C LEU A 76 3.36 9.26 2.34
N LEU A 77 3.56 8.76 1.11
CA LEU A 77 2.50 8.08 0.37
C LEU A 77 2.09 6.77 1.05
N LEU A 78 3.04 5.96 1.54
CA LEU A 78 2.72 4.74 2.28
C LEU A 78 2.05 5.04 3.62
N LEU A 79 2.46 6.12 4.29
CA LEU A 79 1.81 6.61 5.52
C LEU A 79 0.38 7.08 5.24
N LEU A 80 0.16 7.77 4.12
CA LEU A 80 -1.18 8.14 3.65
C LEU A 80 -2.05 6.89 3.45
N VAL A 81 -1.56 5.86 2.76
CA VAL A 81 -2.28 4.58 2.56
C VAL A 81 -2.57 3.89 3.90
N SER A 82 -1.63 3.94 4.84
CA SER A 82 -1.83 3.45 6.21
C SER A 82 -2.92 4.24 6.94
N ALA A 83 -2.93 5.57 6.84
CA ALA A 83 -3.96 6.43 7.42
C ALA A 83 -5.35 6.17 6.80
N LEU A 84 -5.42 5.81 5.51
CA LEU A 84 -6.66 5.38 4.86
C LEU A 84 -7.30 4.15 5.54
N ALA A 85 -6.55 3.36 6.31
CA ALA A 85 -7.12 2.25 7.09
C ALA A 85 -8.20 2.71 8.07
N GLY A 86 -8.14 3.97 8.53
CA GLY A 86 -9.18 4.56 9.37
C GLY A 86 -10.55 4.68 8.67
N TYR A 87 -10.56 4.81 7.34
CA TYR A 87 -11.76 5.03 6.52
C TYR A 87 -12.14 3.81 5.68
N THR A 88 -11.15 3.10 5.15
CA THR A 88 -11.34 1.92 4.29
C THR A 88 -10.33 0.84 4.68
N PRO A 89 -10.51 0.17 5.84
CA PRO A 89 -9.56 -0.83 6.33
C PRO A 89 -9.27 -1.95 5.32
N VAL A 90 -10.32 -2.44 4.64
CA VAL A 90 -10.22 -3.51 3.63
C VAL A 90 -9.35 -3.08 2.46
N ALA A 91 -9.45 -1.82 2.02
CA ALA A 91 -8.62 -1.27 0.94
C ALA A 91 -7.14 -1.32 1.30
N THR A 92 -6.77 -0.91 2.52
CA THR A 92 -5.38 -0.92 3.00
C THR A 92 -4.85 -2.35 3.11
N ILE A 93 -5.67 -3.31 3.58
CA ILE A 93 -5.29 -4.73 3.60
C ILE A 93 -4.99 -5.23 2.19
N LEU A 94 -5.90 -5.00 1.24
CA LEU A 94 -5.73 -5.45 -0.14
C LEU A 94 -4.49 -4.82 -0.78
N ALA A 95 -4.25 -3.53 -0.56
CA ALA A 95 -3.06 -2.86 -1.08
C ALA A 95 -1.77 -3.46 -0.51
N GLY A 96 -1.71 -3.72 0.80
CA GLY A 96 -0.58 -4.38 1.45
C GLY A 96 -0.36 -5.82 0.97
N LEU A 97 -1.45 -6.57 0.73
CA LEU A 97 -1.38 -7.93 0.19
C LEU A 97 -0.87 -7.96 -1.25
N VAL A 98 -1.50 -7.19 -2.15
CA VAL A 98 -1.22 -7.22 -3.58
C VAL A 98 0.18 -6.72 -3.89
N TRP A 99 0.62 -5.65 -3.24
CA TRP A 99 1.90 -5.00 -3.57
C TRP A 99 3.06 -5.37 -2.64
N GLY A 100 2.79 -5.88 -1.44
CA GLY A 100 3.83 -6.17 -0.46
C GLY A 100 3.96 -7.65 -0.12
N VAL A 101 2.92 -8.22 0.48
CA VAL A 101 2.96 -9.59 1.01
C VAL A 101 3.08 -10.61 -0.12
N LEU A 102 2.22 -10.55 -1.15
CA LEU A 102 2.24 -11.52 -2.25
C LEU A 102 3.56 -11.48 -3.03
N PRO A 103 4.08 -10.32 -3.49
CA PRO A 103 5.38 -10.27 -4.17
C PRO A 103 6.52 -10.80 -3.28
N GLY A 104 6.51 -10.47 -1.99
CA GLY A 104 7.50 -10.97 -1.04
C GLY A 104 7.44 -12.49 -0.83
N LEU A 105 6.24 -13.06 -0.70
CA LEU A 105 6.06 -14.51 -0.59
C LEU A 105 6.47 -15.24 -1.87
N ILE A 106 6.10 -14.70 -3.04
CA ILE A 106 6.51 -15.29 -4.32
C ILE A 106 8.03 -15.25 -4.43
N TYR A 107 8.69 -14.17 -4.01
CA TYR A 107 10.15 -14.12 -3.98
C TYR A 107 10.76 -15.21 -3.09
N PHE A 108 10.18 -15.49 -1.91
CA PHE A 108 10.69 -16.56 -1.04
C PHE A 108 10.51 -17.98 -1.61
N VAL A 109 9.45 -18.20 -2.39
CA VAL A 109 9.15 -19.53 -2.97
C VAL A 109 9.85 -19.72 -4.32
N SER A 110 9.83 -18.70 -5.17
CA SER A 110 10.36 -18.70 -6.52
C SER A 110 10.96 -17.33 -6.86
N PRO A 111 12.23 -17.09 -6.49
CA PRO A 111 12.90 -15.82 -6.75
C PRO A 111 12.83 -15.45 -8.24
N GLU A 112 13.16 -16.40 -9.12
CA GLU A 112 13.20 -16.21 -10.59
C GLU A 112 11.88 -15.71 -11.18
N SER A 113 10.75 -16.14 -10.62
CA SER A 113 9.42 -15.68 -11.07
C SER A 113 9.23 -14.18 -10.83
N ILE A 114 9.76 -13.65 -9.74
CA ILE A 114 9.67 -12.21 -9.42
C ILE A 114 10.55 -11.38 -10.34
N TRP A 115 11.74 -11.85 -10.68
CA TRP A 115 12.62 -11.14 -11.61
C TRP A 115 11.96 -10.98 -12.99
N ARG A 116 11.28 -12.03 -13.47
CA ARG A 116 10.50 -11.97 -14.72
C ARG A 116 9.30 -11.03 -14.58
N LEU A 117 8.55 -11.14 -13.48
CA LEU A 117 7.38 -10.30 -13.24
C LEU A 117 7.72 -8.81 -13.21
N VAL A 118 8.84 -8.44 -12.56
CA VAL A 118 9.32 -7.04 -12.52
C VAL A 118 9.88 -6.63 -13.88
N GLY A 119 10.62 -7.52 -14.56
CA GLY A 119 11.22 -7.23 -15.87
C GLY A 119 10.21 -7.09 -17.01
N ASP A 120 9.04 -7.71 -16.89
CA ASP A 120 7.96 -7.64 -17.89
C ASP A 120 7.07 -6.40 -17.73
N LEU A 121 7.32 -5.53 -16.75
CA LEU A 121 6.52 -4.32 -16.52
C LEU A 121 6.76 -3.29 -17.64
N PRO A 122 5.75 -3.00 -18.49
CA PRO A 122 5.92 -2.00 -19.53
C PRO A 122 6.02 -0.61 -18.90
N LEU A 123 6.78 0.29 -19.55
CA LEU A 123 6.94 1.71 -19.18
C LEU A 123 7.79 2.00 -17.94
N MET A 124 8.55 1.03 -17.41
CA MET A 124 9.53 1.26 -16.34
C MET A 124 10.93 1.55 -16.90
N THR A 125 11.67 2.43 -16.23
CA THR A 125 13.10 2.66 -16.52
C THR A 125 13.95 1.53 -15.95
N ASP A 126 15.11 1.25 -16.56
CA ASP A 126 16.03 0.21 -16.09
C ASP A 126 16.46 0.43 -14.63
N GLU A 127 16.63 1.69 -14.22
CA GLU A 127 16.96 2.03 -12.83
C GLU A 127 15.84 1.65 -11.85
N LEU A 128 14.58 1.84 -12.25
CA LEU A 128 13.44 1.46 -11.41
C LEU A 128 13.31 -0.05 -11.27
N HIS A 129 13.59 -0.81 -12.34
CA HIS A 129 13.66 -2.27 -12.27
C HIS A 129 14.71 -2.74 -11.25
N VAL A 130 15.91 -2.16 -11.30
CA VAL A 130 16.98 -2.49 -10.34
C VAL A 130 16.58 -2.12 -8.91
N ALA A 131 16.00 -0.92 -8.73
CA ALA A 131 15.56 -0.45 -7.42
C ALA A 131 14.50 -1.37 -6.79
N LEU A 132 13.45 -1.72 -7.55
CA LEU A 132 12.38 -2.60 -7.08
C LEU A 132 12.91 -4.01 -6.77
N ASN A 133 13.76 -4.56 -7.62
CA ASN A 133 14.38 -5.87 -7.36
C ASN A 133 15.25 -5.86 -6.10
N ALA A 134 16.02 -4.80 -5.87
CA ALA A 134 16.82 -4.65 -4.65
C ALA A 134 15.92 -4.59 -3.39
N TRP A 135 14.78 -3.91 -3.48
CA TRP A 135 13.82 -3.79 -2.38
C TRP A 135 13.06 -5.08 -2.07
N ILE A 136 12.72 -5.85 -3.10
CA ILE A 136 12.12 -7.18 -2.94
C ILE A 136 13.16 -8.14 -2.32
N THR A 137 14.39 -8.13 -2.84
CA THR A 137 15.49 -8.99 -2.37
C THR A 137 15.87 -8.72 -0.92
N SER A 138 15.83 -7.46 -0.49
CA SER A 138 16.09 -7.05 0.90
C SER A 138 14.91 -7.30 1.84
N GLY A 139 13.75 -7.71 1.32
CA GLY A 139 12.55 -7.99 2.12
C GLY A 139 11.76 -6.75 2.54
N PHE A 140 12.18 -5.54 2.15
CA PHE A 140 11.46 -4.30 2.48
C PHE A 140 10.04 -4.29 1.91
N THR A 141 9.86 -4.80 0.69
CA THR A 141 8.52 -4.95 0.07
C THR A 141 7.58 -5.80 0.93
N PHE A 142 8.08 -6.92 1.48
CA PHE A 142 7.30 -7.80 2.34
C PHE A 142 6.95 -7.13 3.68
N VAL A 143 7.93 -6.49 4.33
CA VAL A 143 7.74 -5.78 5.61
C VAL A 143 6.74 -4.63 5.45
N ALA A 144 6.88 -3.81 4.40
CA ALA A 144 5.92 -2.74 4.10
C ALA A 144 4.50 -3.29 3.87
N GLY A 145 4.38 -4.41 3.16
CA GLY A 145 3.11 -5.13 2.98
C GLY A 145 2.48 -5.54 4.30
N LEU A 146 3.25 -6.16 5.19
CA LEU A 146 2.78 -6.57 6.52
C LEU A 146 2.36 -5.37 7.38
N LEU A 147 3.09 -4.26 7.32
CA LEU A 147 2.73 -3.04 8.04
C LEU A 147 1.40 -2.46 7.55
N LEU A 148 1.16 -2.45 6.23
CA LEU A 148 -0.11 -1.99 5.66
C LEU A 148 -1.26 -2.94 6.03
N VAL A 149 -1.05 -4.25 5.97
CA VAL A 149 -2.04 -5.23 6.43
C VAL A 149 -2.34 -5.03 7.92
N GLY A 150 -1.31 -4.84 8.75
CA GLY A 150 -1.46 -4.54 10.17
C GLY A 150 -2.26 -3.26 10.44
N ALA A 151 -1.98 -2.19 9.70
CA ALA A 151 -2.74 -0.94 9.77
C ALA A 151 -4.21 -1.14 9.40
N GLY A 152 -4.47 -1.91 8.34
CA GLY A 152 -5.81 -2.31 7.93
C GLY A 152 -6.54 -3.11 9.02
N VAL A 153 -5.89 -4.12 9.60
CA VAL A 153 -6.46 -4.92 10.70
C VAL A 153 -6.78 -4.03 11.91
N ALA A 154 -5.85 -3.17 12.34
CA ALA A 154 -6.08 -2.22 13.42
C ALA A 154 -7.28 -1.29 13.12
N GLY A 155 -7.41 -0.83 11.88
CA GLY A 155 -8.56 -0.05 11.40
C GLY A 155 -9.88 -0.81 11.48
N THR A 156 -9.90 -2.12 11.19
CA THR A 156 -11.11 -2.96 11.36
C THR A 156 -11.49 -3.14 12.83
N LEU A 157 -10.49 -3.34 13.70
CA LEU A 157 -10.71 -3.57 15.14
C LEU A 157 -11.23 -2.32 15.83
N ARG A 158 -10.74 -1.12 15.47
CA ARG A 158 -11.21 0.16 16.04
C ARG A 158 -12.70 0.43 15.80
N ARG A 159 -13.31 -0.23 14.82
CA ARG A 159 -14.73 -0.05 14.45
C ARG A 159 -15.68 -1.02 15.15
N ARG A 160 -15.15 -2.02 15.86
CA ARG A 160 -15.91 -2.97 16.67
C ARG A 160 -16.03 -2.46 18.09
#